data_AF-F9Y7L1-F1
#
_entry.id   AF-F9Y7L1-F1
#
_cell.length_a   1.000
_cell.length_b   1.000
_cell.length_c   1.000
_cell.angle_alpha   90.00
_cell.angle_beta   90.00
_cell.angle_gamma   90.00
#
_symmetry.space_group_name_H-M   'P 1'
#
loop_
_entity.id
_entity.type
_entity.pdbx_description
1 polymer ?
#
loop_
_entity_poly.entity_id
_entity_poly.type
_entity_poly.pdbx_seq_one_letter_code
_entity_poly.pdbx_strand_id
1 'polypeptide(L)'
;MRRILGILFAVAAITGGADRLSAQTQEEFDFVQELLGELQHISFQRGAEYCGFVGIDHTGKLVASEATRGTMASCPLHVPPRSEMTIIASYHTHGAFDEGFINEIPSDIDMRSDQSMGIRGWVSTPGGRLWLVDSRKMVTRQVCAQGCLPIDPNYYKAQAGDVAKTYTYDELVERLQDW
;
A
#
# COMPACT_ATOMS: atom_id res chain seq x y z
N MET A 1 54.31 -23.61 33.55
CA MET A 1 53.00 -23.66 32.86
C MET A 1 52.28 -22.33 33.12
N ARG A 2 52.06 -21.53 32.08
CA ARG A 2 51.49 -20.16 32.14
C ARG A 2 49.98 -20.23 32.40
N ARG A 3 49.48 -19.56 33.43
CA ARG A 3 48.03 -19.32 33.64
C ARG A 3 47.68 -17.98 33.00
N ILE A 4 46.88 -18.01 31.94
CA ILE A 4 46.34 -16.83 31.27
C ILE A 4 45.04 -16.46 31.99
N LEU A 5 45.01 -15.27 32.60
CA LEU A 5 43.80 -14.68 33.19
C LEU A 5 43.13 -13.85 32.09
N GLY A 6 42.03 -14.35 31.52
CA GLY A 6 41.23 -13.64 30.53
C GLY A 6 40.26 -12.69 31.21
N ILE A 7 40.44 -11.39 30.99
CA ILE A 7 39.53 -10.33 31.41
C ILE A 7 38.36 -10.30 30.40
N LEU A 8 37.15 -10.64 30.84
CA LEU A 8 35.94 -10.37 30.07
C LEU A 8 35.61 -8.87 30.14
N PHE A 9 35.72 -8.17 29.01
CA PHE A 9 35.07 -6.87 28.82
C PHE A 9 33.65 -7.11 28.30
N ALA A 10 32.66 -6.88 29.15
CA ALA A 10 31.29 -6.63 28.71
C ALA A 10 31.19 -5.15 28.31
N VAL A 11 30.91 -4.87 27.04
CA VAL A 11 30.54 -3.52 26.59
C VAL A 11 29.10 -3.59 26.08
N ALA A 12 28.27 -2.78 26.72
CA ALA A 12 26.83 -2.67 26.51
C ALA A 12 26.49 -2.20 25.10
N ALA A 13 25.47 -2.85 24.49
CA ALA A 13 24.88 -2.39 23.25
C ALA A 13 24.04 -1.12 23.54
N ILE A 14 24.45 -0.01 22.92
CA ILE A 14 23.71 1.26 22.93
C ILE A 14 22.54 1.09 21.94
N THR A 15 21.31 0.96 22.45
CA THR A 15 20.09 1.01 21.64
C THR A 15 19.75 2.46 21.33
N GLY A 16 20.36 3.00 20.28
CA GLY A 16 20.01 4.30 19.72
C GLY A 16 18.78 4.19 18.82
N GLY A 17 17.62 4.61 19.33
CA GLY A 17 16.39 4.74 18.56
C GLY A 17 16.52 5.84 17.50
N ALA A 18 16.70 5.42 16.25
CA ALA A 18 16.67 6.29 15.08
C ALA A 18 16.21 5.53 13.82
N ASP A 19 15.21 4.65 13.95
CA ASP A 19 14.62 3.92 12.81
C ASP A 19 13.08 3.95 12.88
N ARG A 20 12.46 5.12 12.66
CA ARG A 20 11.00 5.20 12.47
C ARG A 20 10.59 5.72 11.10
N LEU A 21 11.50 5.65 10.14
CA LEU A 21 11.17 5.54 8.72
C LEU A 21 11.60 4.14 8.26
N SER A 22 11.21 3.11 9.01
CA SER A 22 11.53 1.73 8.65
C SER A 22 10.74 1.32 7.42
N ALA A 23 11.22 0.30 6.73
CA ALA A 23 10.42 -0.52 5.84
C ALA A 23 9.04 -0.83 6.46
N GLN A 24 8.04 -1.07 5.60
CA GLN A 24 6.71 -1.55 5.96
C GLN A 24 6.80 -2.53 7.14
N THR A 25 6.14 -2.19 8.25
CA THR A 25 6.07 -3.09 9.41
C THR A 25 5.00 -4.15 9.14
N GLN A 26 5.11 -5.30 9.81
CA GLN A 26 4.03 -6.30 9.78
C GLN A 26 2.72 -5.70 10.31
N GLU A 27 2.81 -4.84 11.32
CA GLU A 27 1.66 -4.12 11.90
C GLU A 27 0.95 -3.23 10.87
N GLU A 28 1.69 -2.48 10.04
CA GLU A 28 1.10 -1.69 8.96
C GLU A 28 0.47 -2.58 7.89
N PHE A 29 1.12 -3.69 7.53
CA PHE A 29 0.55 -4.65 6.58
C PHE A 29 -0.79 -5.19 7.07
N ASP A 30 -0.83 -5.71 8.30
CA ASP A 30 -2.04 -6.31 8.88
C ASP A 30 -3.17 -5.28 8.95
N PHE A 31 -2.85 -4.06 9.40
CA PHE A 31 -3.79 -2.94 9.46
C PHE A 31 -4.37 -2.59 8.08
N VAL A 32 -3.52 -2.47 7.05
CA VAL A 32 -3.95 -2.16 5.69
C VAL A 32 -4.72 -3.31 5.06
N GLN A 33 -4.32 -4.55 5.32
CA GLN A 33 -5.00 -5.73 4.81
C GLN A 33 -6.43 -5.82 5.35
N GLU A 34 -6.62 -5.56 6.64
CA GLU A 34 -7.94 -5.48 7.26
C GLU A 34 -8.76 -4.33 6.66
N LEU A 35 -8.22 -3.11 6.66
CA LEU A 35 -8.86 -1.90 6.14
C LEU A 35 -9.34 -2.08 4.68
N LEU A 36 -8.44 -2.49 3.79
CA LEU A 36 -8.76 -2.65 2.38
C LEU A 36 -9.61 -3.90 2.12
N GLY A 37 -9.51 -4.92 2.97
CA GLY A 37 -10.41 -6.08 2.92
C GLY A 37 -11.86 -5.67 3.16
N GLU A 38 -12.12 -4.85 4.18
CA GLU A 38 -13.46 -4.33 4.45
C GLU A 38 -13.96 -3.40 3.34
N LEU A 39 -13.10 -2.48 2.87
CA LEU A 39 -13.47 -1.52 1.83
C LEU A 39 -13.76 -2.18 0.48
N GLN A 40 -13.08 -3.27 0.12
CA GLN A 40 -13.33 -3.97 -1.15
C GLN A 40 -14.77 -4.45 -1.28
N HIS A 41 -15.38 -4.95 -0.21
CA HIS A 41 -16.79 -5.36 -0.25
C HIS A 41 -17.73 -4.22 -0.66
N ILE A 42 -17.47 -3.01 -0.16
CA ILE A 42 -18.27 -1.82 -0.48
C ILE A 42 -17.89 -1.28 -1.87
N SER A 43 -16.60 -1.32 -2.23
CA SER A 43 -16.10 -0.95 -3.57
C SER A 43 -16.85 -1.71 -4.67
N PHE A 44 -16.90 -3.04 -4.57
CA PHE A 44 -17.56 -3.89 -5.56
C PHE A 44 -19.04 -3.58 -5.68
N GLN A 45 -19.74 -3.45 -4.55
CA GLN A 45 -21.18 -3.15 -4.54
C GLN A 45 -21.52 -1.79 -5.16
N ARG A 46 -20.58 -0.84 -5.10
CA ARG A 46 -20.79 0.55 -5.54
C ARG A 46 -20.11 0.88 -6.86
N GLY A 47 -19.33 -0.05 -7.42
CA GLY A 47 -18.52 0.17 -8.63
C GLY A 47 -17.65 1.41 -8.51
N ALA A 48 -17.00 1.60 -7.35
CA ALA A 48 -16.27 2.82 -7.07
C ALA A 48 -15.09 2.59 -6.13
N GLU A 49 -14.00 3.29 -6.40
CA GLU A 49 -12.84 3.38 -5.52
C GLU A 49 -13.20 4.02 -4.18
N TYR A 50 -12.52 3.57 -3.12
CA TYR A 50 -12.52 4.19 -1.80
C TYR A 50 -11.09 4.50 -1.40
N CYS A 51 -10.81 5.75 -1.01
CA CYS A 51 -9.45 6.21 -0.73
C CYS A 51 -9.34 7.02 0.56
N GLY A 52 -8.11 7.12 1.05
CA GLY A 52 -7.78 7.92 2.24
C GLY A 52 -6.31 7.82 2.58
N PHE A 53 -6.00 8.05 3.86
CA PHE A 53 -4.64 8.00 4.39
C PHE A 53 -4.54 7.04 5.57
N VAL A 54 -3.41 6.34 5.65
CA VAL A 54 -2.94 5.69 6.87
C VAL A 54 -1.95 6.62 7.56
N GLY A 55 -2.07 6.74 8.87
CA GLY A 55 -1.24 7.60 9.69
C GLY A 55 -1.02 7.07 11.10
N ILE A 56 -0.28 7.84 11.88
CA ILE A 56 -0.04 7.60 13.30
C ILE A 56 -0.72 8.72 14.10
N ASP A 57 -1.57 8.35 15.06
CA ASP A 57 -2.24 9.29 15.95
C ASP A 57 -1.32 9.83 17.07
N HIS A 58 -1.85 10.73 17.90
CA HIS A 58 -1.11 11.30 19.03
C HIS A 58 -0.71 10.29 20.12
N THR A 59 -1.31 9.10 20.14
CA THR A 59 -0.96 8.00 21.05
C THR A 59 0.09 7.06 20.48
N GLY A 60 0.47 7.25 19.21
CA GLY A 60 1.43 6.42 18.50
C GLY A 60 0.81 5.20 17.81
N LYS A 61 -0.51 5.14 17.66
CA LYS A 61 -1.22 4.02 17.01
C LYS A 61 -1.48 4.27 15.54
N LEU A 62 -1.51 3.20 14.75
CA LEU A 62 -2.01 3.24 13.38
C LEU A 62 -3.50 3.59 13.35
N VAL A 63 -3.84 4.54 12.49
CA VAL A 63 -5.20 4.99 12.22
C VAL A 63 -5.37 5.22 10.72
N ALA A 64 -6.61 5.14 10.25
CA ALA A 64 -6.99 5.50 8.89
C ALA A 64 -7.87 6.75 8.92
N SER A 65 -7.74 7.62 7.92
CA SER A 65 -8.75 8.65 7.68
C SER A 65 -10.06 8.00 7.26
N GLU A 66 -11.16 8.75 7.41
CA GLU A 66 -12.43 8.36 6.80
C GLU A 66 -12.23 8.11 5.30
N ALA A 67 -12.78 7.00 4.80
CA ALA A 67 -12.68 6.62 3.41
C ALA A 67 -13.59 7.51 2.56
N THR A 68 -13.01 8.19 1.58
CA THR A 68 -13.75 8.98 0.60
C THR A 68 -14.18 8.08 -0.55
N ARG A 69 -15.44 8.19 -0.97
CA ARG A 69 -15.93 7.52 -2.19
C ARG A 69 -15.49 8.28 -3.43
N GLY A 70 -14.90 7.57 -4.38
CA GLY A 70 -14.54 8.05 -5.70
C GLY A 70 -15.54 7.66 -6.81
N THR A 71 -14.99 7.49 -7.99
CA THR A 71 -15.61 6.94 -9.20
C THR A 71 -15.08 5.53 -9.45
N MET A 72 -15.39 4.92 -10.59
CA MET A 72 -14.85 3.59 -10.95
C MET A 72 -13.31 3.56 -11.00
N ALA A 73 -12.68 4.66 -11.40
CA ALA A 73 -11.24 4.71 -11.72
C ALA A 73 -10.58 6.03 -11.27
N SER A 74 -11.12 6.67 -10.23
CA SER A 74 -10.47 7.80 -9.58
C SER A 74 -11.07 8.06 -8.21
N CYS A 75 -10.25 8.53 -7.28
CA CYS A 75 -10.71 8.90 -5.95
C CYS A 75 -10.10 10.23 -5.47
N PRO A 76 -10.92 11.19 -4.99
CA PRO A 76 -10.39 12.44 -4.46
C PRO A 76 -9.83 12.23 -3.06
N LEU A 77 -8.52 12.43 -2.90
CA LEU A 77 -7.86 12.38 -1.60
C LEU A 77 -8.17 13.65 -0.79
N HIS A 78 -8.85 13.48 0.35
CA HIS A 78 -9.04 14.53 1.35
C HIS A 78 -7.98 14.40 2.45
N VAL A 79 -7.06 15.36 2.50
CA VAL A 79 -5.97 15.35 3.49
C VAL A 79 -6.53 15.64 4.88
N PRO A 80 -6.39 14.72 5.85
CA PRO A 80 -6.86 14.95 7.22
C PRO A 80 -6.04 16.06 7.90
N PRO A 81 -6.64 16.81 8.83
CA PRO A 81 -5.92 17.74 9.69
C PRO A 81 -4.73 17.09 10.41
N ARG A 82 -3.62 17.82 10.53
CA ARG A 82 -2.42 17.34 11.26
C ARG A 82 -2.68 17.04 12.73
N SER A 83 -3.75 17.58 13.31
CA SER A 83 -4.18 17.28 14.68
C SER A 83 -4.74 15.86 14.84
N GLU A 84 -5.14 15.21 13.75
CA GLU A 84 -5.71 13.86 13.77
C GLU A 84 -4.63 12.80 13.62
N MET A 85 -3.69 12.99 12.68
CA MET A 85 -2.64 12.03 12.42
C MET A 85 -1.41 12.61 11.72
N THR A 86 -0.29 11.93 11.89
CA THR A 86 0.87 12.04 11.00
C THR A 86 0.72 11.03 9.87
N ILE A 87 0.50 11.50 8.65
CA ILE A 87 0.30 10.66 7.46
C ILE A 87 1.60 9.91 7.12
N ILE A 88 1.49 8.61 6.86
CA ILE A 88 2.61 7.75 6.44
C ILE A 88 2.40 7.08 5.08
N ALA A 89 1.15 6.91 4.64
CA ALA A 89 0.79 6.37 3.33
C ALA A 89 -0.60 6.83 2.88
N SER A 90 -0.82 6.89 1.57
CA SER A 90 -2.16 6.88 0.97
C SER A 90 -2.68 5.44 0.90
N TYR A 91 -3.99 5.27 0.77
CA TYR A 91 -4.59 4.00 0.38
C TYR A 91 -5.73 4.23 -0.59
N HIS A 92 -5.96 3.26 -1.49
CA HIS A 92 -7.24 3.12 -2.16
C HIS A 92 -7.57 1.68 -2.56
N THR A 93 -8.85 1.42 -2.78
CA THR A 93 -9.33 0.29 -3.57
C THR A 93 -9.44 0.72 -5.02
N HIS A 94 -9.12 -0.15 -5.98
CA HIS A 94 -9.75 -0.08 -7.29
C HIS A 94 -11.27 -0.32 -7.14
N GLY A 95 -12.04 0.07 -8.16
CA GLY A 95 -13.48 -0.16 -8.24
C GLY A 95 -13.87 -1.64 -8.37
N ALA A 96 -15.11 -1.89 -8.78
CA ALA A 96 -15.52 -3.24 -9.18
C ALA A 96 -14.74 -3.68 -10.43
N PHE A 97 -14.61 -4.99 -10.64
CA PHE A 97 -14.07 -5.50 -11.89
C PHE A 97 -14.90 -5.02 -13.09
N ASP A 98 -14.24 -4.39 -14.06
CA ASP A 98 -14.87 -3.91 -15.29
C ASP A 98 -14.01 -4.22 -16.51
N GLU A 99 -14.63 -4.70 -17.58
CA GLU A 99 -13.91 -5.14 -18.78
C GLU A 99 -13.17 -4.00 -19.50
N GLY A 100 -13.60 -2.75 -19.31
CA GLY A 100 -13.05 -1.55 -19.93
C GLY A 100 -11.88 -0.91 -19.18
N PHE A 101 -11.40 -1.52 -18.08
CA PHE A 101 -10.34 -0.95 -17.24
C PHE A 101 -9.20 -1.93 -16.96
N ILE A 102 -7.99 -1.40 -16.79
CA ILE A 102 -6.86 -2.16 -16.26
C ILE A 102 -7.04 -2.29 -14.74
N ASN A 103 -7.65 -3.40 -14.33
CA ASN A 103 -8.11 -3.58 -12.95
C ASN A 103 -6.99 -3.95 -11.95
N GLU A 104 -5.90 -4.57 -12.40
CA GLU A 104 -5.06 -5.41 -11.54
C GLU A 104 -3.65 -4.88 -11.22
N ILE A 105 -3.33 -3.68 -11.69
CA ILE A 105 -2.07 -2.97 -11.41
C ILE A 105 -2.36 -1.51 -11.06
N PRO A 106 -1.55 -0.85 -10.21
CA PRO A 106 -1.68 0.59 -9.96
C PRO A 106 -1.55 1.43 -11.23
N SER A 107 -2.00 2.67 -11.17
CA SER A 107 -1.81 3.66 -12.23
C SER A 107 -0.47 4.39 -12.13
N ASP A 108 -0.09 5.06 -13.21
CA ASP A 108 1.04 5.99 -13.23
C ASP A 108 0.78 7.24 -12.36
N ILE A 109 -0.49 7.64 -12.24
CA ILE A 109 -0.92 8.74 -11.37
C ILE A 109 -0.65 8.40 -9.91
N ASP A 110 -0.93 7.18 -9.45
CA ASP A 110 -0.70 6.76 -8.06
C ASP A 110 0.74 6.98 -7.63
N MET A 111 1.68 6.55 -8.47
CA MET A 111 3.11 6.70 -8.19
C MET A 111 3.53 8.17 -8.14
N ARG A 112 3.03 9.00 -9.06
CA ARG A 112 3.35 10.43 -9.10
C ARG A 112 2.72 11.21 -7.96
N SER A 113 1.46 10.91 -7.59
CA SER A 113 0.79 11.59 -6.48
C SER A 113 1.49 11.29 -5.16
N ASP A 114 1.78 10.02 -4.91
CA ASP A 114 2.47 9.60 -3.68
C ASP A 114 3.89 10.19 -3.60
N GLN A 115 4.60 10.25 -4.73
CA GLN A 115 5.90 10.91 -4.82
C GLN A 115 5.79 12.40 -4.50
N SER A 116 4.82 13.10 -5.08
CA SER A 116 4.62 14.54 -4.85
C SER A 116 4.32 14.86 -3.38
N MET A 117 3.67 13.93 -2.68
CA MET A 117 3.36 14.02 -1.25
C MET A 117 4.49 13.51 -0.35
N GLY A 118 5.50 12.82 -0.91
CA GLY A 118 6.60 12.23 -0.13
C GLY A 118 6.18 11.04 0.74
N ILE A 119 5.09 10.36 0.39
CA ILE A 119 4.50 9.24 1.14
C ILE A 119 4.48 7.97 0.28
N ARG A 120 4.23 6.81 0.88
CA ARG A 120 3.94 5.58 0.15
C ARG A 120 2.46 5.48 -0.22
N GLY A 121 2.08 4.49 -1.01
CA GLY A 121 0.67 4.18 -1.28
C GLY A 121 0.34 2.70 -1.24
N TRP A 122 -0.89 2.41 -0.84
CA TRP A 122 -1.48 1.07 -0.79
C TRP A 122 -2.62 0.95 -1.80
N VAL A 123 -2.57 -0.07 -2.66
CA VAL A 123 -3.60 -0.29 -3.69
C VAL A 123 -4.12 -1.72 -3.60
N SER A 124 -5.43 -1.87 -3.44
CA SER A 124 -6.12 -3.18 -3.51
C SER A 124 -6.89 -3.33 -4.81
N THR A 125 -6.88 -4.52 -5.40
CA THR A 125 -7.49 -4.77 -6.72
C THR A 125 -8.59 -5.83 -6.67
N PRO A 126 -9.50 -5.89 -7.66
CA PRO A 126 -10.65 -6.80 -7.67
C PRO A 126 -10.30 -8.29 -7.62
N GLY A 127 -9.13 -8.68 -8.12
CA GLY A 127 -8.58 -10.03 -7.99
C GLY A 127 -8.05 -10.36 -6.59
N GLY A 128 -8.18 -9.43 -5.64
CA GLY A 128 -7.72 -9.58 -4.26
C GLY A 128 -6.21 -9.42 -4.09
N ARG A 129 -5.52 -8.72 -5.01
CA ARG A 129 -4.09 -8.39 -4.84
C ARG A 129 -3.96 -7.17 -3.92
N LEU A 130 -2.81 -7.09 -3.27
CA LEU A 130 -2.41 -5.90 -2.52
C LEU A 130 -1.04 -5.43 -3.00
N TRP A 131 -0.97 -4.16 -3.36
CA TRP A 131 0.22 -3.49 -3.88
C TRP A 131 0.71 -2.42 -2.93
N LEU A 132 2.03 -2.25 -2.91
CA LEU A 132 2.71 -1.13 -2.28
C LEU A 132 3.45 -0.31 -3.33
N VAL A 133 3.17 0.99 -3.35
CA VAL A 133 3.93 2.01 -4.07
C VAL A 133 5.05 2.54 -3.18
N ASP A 134 6.31 2.25 -3.54
CA ASP A 134 7.49 2.91 -3.00
C ASP A 134 7.81 4.12 -3.89
N SER A 135 7.22 5.27 -3.54
CA SER A 135 7.32 6.51 -4.31
C SER A 135 8.73 7.16 -4.29
N ARG A 136 9.59 6.76 -3.35
CA ARG A 136 10.98 7.21 -3.32
C ARG A 136 11.81 6.50 -4.37
N LYS A 137 11.55 5.20 -4.57
CA LYS A 137 12.23 4.38 -5.58
C LYS A 137 11.53 4.40 -6.92
N MET A 138 10.30 4.91 -6.98
CA MET A 138 9.43 4.83 -8.15
C MET A 138 9.28 3.36 -8.61
N VAL A 139 8.92 2.51 -7.65
CA VAL A 139 8.62 1.09 -7.87
C VAL A 139 7.33 0.73 -7.15
N THR A 140 6.44 0.00 -7.83
CA THR A 140 5.30 -0.66 -7.19
C THR A 140 5.54 -2.17 -7.12
N ARG A 141 5.19 -2.79 -5.99
CA ARG A 141 5.35 -4.23 -5.77
C ARG A 141 4.10 -4.84 -5.17
N GLN A 142 3.77 -6.05 -5.62
CA GLN A 142 2.74 -6.86 -5.03
C GLN A 142 3.26 -7.36 -3.68
N VAL A 143 2.66 -6.89 -2.59
CA VAL A 143 2.96 -7.38 -1.24
C VAL A 143 2.16 -8.63 -0.93
N CYS A 144 1.03 -8.81 -1.61
CA CYS A 144 0.19 -9.98 -1.50
C CYS A 144 -0.46 -10.35 -2.83
N ALA A 145 -0.43 -11.63 -3.17
CA ALA A 145 -0.88 -12.14 -4.47
C ALA A 145 -2.41 -12.18 -4.59
N GLN A 146 -2.90 -12.61 -5.76
CA GLN A 146 -4.32 -12.80 -6.03
C GLN A 146 -5.00 -13.65 -4.93
N GLY A 147 -6.18 -13.22 -4.49
CA GLY A 147 -6.97 -13.87 -3.45
C GLY A 147 -6.48 -13.64 -2.01
N CYS A 148 -5.59 -12.68 -1.80
CA CYS A 148 -5.18 -12.25 -0.47
C CYS A 148 -6.22 -11.39 0.25
N LEU A 149 -6.95 -10.60 -0.53
CA LEU A 149 -8.11 -9.82 -0.13
C LEU A 149 -9.37 -10.39 -0.80
N PRO A 150 -10.59 -9.96 -0.40
CA PRO A 150 -11.81 -10.36 -1.07
C PRO A 150 -11.73 -10.18 -2.58
N ILE A 151 -12.27 -11.14 -3.31
CA ILE A 151 -12.30 -11.14 -4.78
C ILE A 151 -13.68 -10.68 -5.22
N ASP A 152 -13.72 -9.78 -6.20
CA ASP A 152 -14.97 -9.38 -6.85
C ASP A 152 -15.63 -10.63 -7.47
N PRO A 153 -16.92 -10.93 -7.19
CA PRO A 153 -17.62 -12.06 -7.79
C PRO A 153 -17.58 -12.09 -9.33
N ASN A 154 -17.41 -10.94 -9.98
CA ASN A 154 -17.32 -10.82 -11.43
C ASN A 154 -15.88 -10.86 -11.96
N TYR A 155 -14.88 -11.02 -11.10
CA TYR A 155 -13.47 -11.03 -11.49
C TYR A 155 -13.17 -12.10 -12.54
N TYR A 156 -12.63 -11.67 -13.69
CA TYR A 156 -12.20 -12.58 -14.75
C TYR A 156 -10.69 -12.54 -14.93
N LYS A 157 -10.00 -13.54 -14.37
CA LYS A 157 -8.53 -13.63 -14.34
C LYS A 157 -7.87 -13.48 -15.71
N ALA A 158 -8.46 -14.03 -16.77
CA ALA A 158 -7.80 -14.04 -18.08
C ALA A 158 -7.63 -12.63 -18.68
N GLN A 159 -8.47 -11.66 -18.29
CA GLN A 159 -8.38 -10.27 -18.74
C GLN A 159 -7.15 -9.55 -18.17
N ALA A 160 -6.74 -9.90 -16.95
CA ALA A 160 -5.56 -9.32 -16.31
C ALA A 160 -4.25 -9.64 -17.06
N GLY A 161 -4.26 -10.73 -17.85
CA GLY A 161 -3.06 -11.29 -18.47
C GLY A 161 -1.99 -11.64 -17.44
N ASP A 162 -0.73 -11.59 -17.87
CA ASP A 162 0.41 -11.76 -16.98
C ASP A 162 0.66 -10.47 -16.18
N VAL A 163 0.30 -10.50 -14.91
CA VAL A 163 0.57 -9.43 -13.94
C VAL A 163 1.89 -9.74 -13.23
N ALA A 164 2.92 -8.94 -13.48
CA ALA A 164 4.22 -9.07 -12.83
C ALA A 164 4.11 -8.79 -11.32
N LYS A 165 5.10 -9.24 -10.53
CA LYS A 165 5.11 -8.97 -9.09
C LYS A 165 5.61 -7.56 -8.74
N THR A 166 6.27 -6.90 -9.68
CA THR A 166 6.91 -5.60 -9.49
C THR A 166 6.89 -4.86 -10.82
N TYR A 167 6.72 -3.55 -10.76
CA TYR A 167 6.94 -2.63 -11.88
C TYR A 167 7.76 -1.44 -11.39
N THR A 168 8.80 -1.07 -12.12
CA THR A 168 9.31 0.31 -12.11
C THR A 168 8.27 1.24 -12.73
N TYR A 169 8.40 2.55 -12.51
CA TYR A 169 7.49 3.51 -13.11
C TYR A 169 7.44 3.42 -14.64
N ASP A 170 8.59 3.28 -15.31
CA ASP A 170 8.64 3.20 -16.77
C ASP A 170 7.99 1.91 -17.30
N GLU A 171 8.26 0.75 -16.67
CA GLU A 171 7.61 -0.52 -16.99
C GLU A 171 6.09 -0.46 -16.76
N LEU A 172 5.64 0.26 -15.73
CA LEU A 172 4.23 0.45 -15.46
C LEU A 172 3.55 1.29 -16.55
N VAL A 173 4.17 2.41 -16.94
CA VAL A 173 3.65 3.29 -18.00
C VAL A 173 3.57 2.54 -19.33
N GLU A 174 4.59 1.76 -19.70
CA GLU A 174 4.57 0.91 -20.88
C GLU A 174 3.41 -0.08 -20.82
N ARG A 175 3.27 -0.79 -19.68
CA ARG A 175 2.19 -1.77 -19.48
C ARG A 175 0.78 -1.17 -19.57
N LEU A 176 0.61 0.10 -19.17
CA LEU A 176 -0.67 0.82 -19.24
C LEU A 176 -1.00 1.29 -20.67
N GLN A 177 -0.03 1.36 -21.58
CA GLN A 177 -0.24 1.75 -22.99
C GLN A 177 -0.56 0.55 -23.90
N ASP A 178 -0.20 -0.67 -23.48
CA ASP A 178 -0.40 -1.92 -24.23
C ASP A 178 -1.86 -2.43 -24.24
N TRP A 179 -2.84 -1.59 -23.90
CA TRP A 179 -4.23 -1.96 -23.67
C TRP A 179 -5.20 -1.27 -24.63
#